data_AF-A0A960FU90-F1
#
_entry.id   AF-A0A960FU90-F1
#
_cell.length_a   1.000
_cell.length_b   1.000
_cell.length_c   1.000
_cell.angle_alpha   90.00
_cell.angle_beta   90.00
_cell.angle_gamma   90.00
#
_symmetry.space_group_name_H-M   'P 1'
#
loop_
_entity.id
_entity.type
_entity.pdbx_description
1 polymer ?
#
loop_
_entity_poly.entity_id
_entity_poly.type
_entity_poly.pdbx_seq_one_letter_code
_entity_poly.pdbx_strand_id
1 'polypeptide(L)'
;MTLTPDELKADLTLEQLKELVGLVEYDAANDPFPVTAQDAVCFVVGNATQTAAFYQLALGMDLEAYRGPENGCRDSKSYVLRSGSARFVFTGGVTPDSPVLDHHRKHGDGVVDLAMEVPDVD
;
A
#
# COMPACT_ATOMS: atom_id res chain seq x y z
N MET A 1 1.52 20.49 29.76
CA MET A 1 1.49 19.02 29.92
C MET A 1 2.84 18.62 30.47
N THR A 2 2.90 17.92 31.60
CA THR A 2 4.15 17.53 32.28
C THR A 2 4.59 16.14 31.83
N LEU A 3 5.90 15.94 31.60
CA LEU A 3 6.49 14.67 31.15
C LEU A 3 6.27 13.54 32.16
N THR A 4 6.12 12.32 31.66
CA THR A 4 6.02 11.08 32.45
C THR A 4 7.42 10.59 32.92
N PRO A 5 7.50 9.74 33.95
CA PRO A 5 8.77 9.24 34.48
C PRO A 5 9.63 8.46 33.46
N ASP A 6 9.01 7.83 32.46
CA ASP A 6 9.73 7.07 31.43
C ASP A 6 10.22 7.98 30.29
N GLU A 7 9.48 9.05 29.97
CA GLU A 7 9.92 10.11 29.05
C GLU A 7 11.16 10.86 29.58
N LEU A 8 11.25 11.06 30.90
CA LEU A 8 12.43 11.66 31.57
C LEU A 8 13.69 10.79 31.51
N LYS A 9 13.55 9.45 31.37
CA LYS A 9 14.71 8.54 31.24
C LYS A 9 15.35 8.56 29.85
N ALA A 10 14.62 9.07 28.85
CA ALA A 10 15.11 9.14 27.48
C ALA A 10 16.11 10.29 27.25
N ASP A 11 16.33 11.16 28.26
CA ASP A 11 17.16 12.37 28.15
C ASP A 11 16.72 13.29 26.99
N LEU A 12 15.42 13.25 26.66
CA LEU A 12 14.78 14.02 25.60
C LEU A 12 13.93 15.15 26.20
N THR A 13 13.95 16.31 25.55
CA THR A 13 13.05 17.42 25.89
C THR A 13 11.62 17.11 25.44
N LEU A 14 10.65 17.83 26.01
CA LEU A 14 9.24 17.71 25.61
C LEU A 14 9.00 18.13 24.15
N GLU A 15 9.84 19.01 23.59
CA GLU A 15 9.80 19.32 22.16
C GLU A 15 10.31 18.15 21.31
N GLN A 16 11.44 17.55 21.67
CA GLN A 16 11.97 16.38 20.96
C GLN A 16 11.00 15.19 21.00
N LEU A 17 10.31 14.99 22.13
CA LEU A 17 9.27 13.97 22.23
C LEU A 17 8.10 14.26 21.29
N LYS A 18 7.60 15.49 21.25
CA LYS A 18 6.52 15.89 20.33
C LYS A 18 6.91 15.71 18.87
N GLU A 19 8.15 16.01 18.52
CA GLU A 19 8.69 15.81 17.18
C GLU A 19 8.70 14.32 16.80
N LEU A 20 9.20 13.46 17.69
CA LEU A 20 9.23 12.00 17.47
C LEU A 20 7.85 11.36 17.35
N VAL A 21 6.86 11.82 18.12
CA VAL A 21 5.49 11.32 18.04
C VAL A 21 4.64 12.02 16.99
N GLY A 22 5.21 12.94 16.21
CA GLY A 22 4.52 13.66 15.14
C GLY A 22 3.43 14.63 15.63
N LEU A 23 3.53 15.11 16.87
CA LEU A 23 2.64 16.14 17.45
C LEU A 23 3.13 17.56 17.15
N VAL A 24 3.86 17.74 16.06
CA VAL A 24 4.33 19.02 15.53
C VAL A 24 3.68 19.25 14.17
N GLU A 25 3.49 20.53 13.81
CA GLU A 25 3.00 20.89 12.48
C GLU A 25 3.96 20.39 11.41
N TYR A 26 3.40 19.87 10.32
CA TYR A 26 4.17 19.34 9.21
C TYR A 26 4.92 20.46 8.48
N ASP A 27 6.25 20.37 8.41
CA ASP A 27 7.11 21.29 7.67
C ASP A 27 7.54 20.69 6.33
N ALA A 28 6.73 20.94 5.30
CA ALA A 28 7.01 20.48 3.94
C ALA A 28 8.31 21.05 3.34
N ALA A 29 8.85 22.16 3.85
CA ALA A 29 10.04 22.79 3.28
C ALA A 29 11.34 22.06 3.65
N ASN A 30 11.33 21.33 4.76
CA ASN A 30 12.48 20.58 5.27
C ASN A 30 12.27 19.06 5.27
N ASP A 31 11.14 18.57 4.74
CA ASP A 31 10.93 17.13 4.58
C ASP A 31 11.74 16.60 3.37
N PRO A 32 12.74 15.74 3.58
CA PRO A 32 13.49 15.14 2.48
C PRO A 32 12.66 14.14 1.64
N PHE A 33 11.49 13.71 2.12
CA PHE A 33 10.60 12.78 1.44
C PHE A 33 9.12 13.13 1.73
N PRO A 34 8.59 14.20 1.11
CA PRO A 34 7.23 14.65 1.37
C PRO A 34 6.21 13.61 0.88
N VAL A 35 5.47 13.01 1.82
CA VAL A 35 4.38 12.06 1.53
C VAL A 35 3.03 12.76 1.64
N THR A 36 2.22 12.63 0.60
CA THR A 36 0.87 13.19 0.54
C THR A 36 -0.14 12.26 1.21
N ALA A 37 -0.15 10.99 0.81
CA ALA A 37 -1.14 10.01 1.25
C ALA A 37 -0.69 8.56 0.95
N GLN A 38 -1.50 7.59 1.39
CA GLN A 38 -1.41 6.21 0.91
C GLN A 38 -2.04 6.14 -0.49
N ASP A 39 -1.31 5.63 -1.48
CA ASP A 39 -1.80 5.52 -2.85
C ASP A 39 -2.54 4.19 -3.08
N ALA A 40 -1.87 3.07 -2.83
CA ALA A 40 -2.46 1.74 -3.03
C ALA A 40 -1.84 0.65 -2.13
N VAL A 41 -2.63 -0.38 -1.81
CA VAL A 41 -2.12 -1.64 -1.26
C VAL A 41 -2.06 -2.66 -2.38
N CYS A 42 -0.88 -3.20 -2.63
CA CYS A 42 -0.61 -4.11 -3.73
C CYS A 42 -0.52 -5.55 -3.22
N PHE A 43 -1.33 -6.42 -3.80
CA PHE A 43 -1.43 -7.83 -3.45
C PHE A 43 -0.93 -8.70 -4.58
N VAL A 44 -0.25 -9.78 -4.21
CA VAL A 44 -0.07 -10.94 -5.06
C VAL A 44 -1.02 -12.03 -4.58
N VAL A 45 -1.80 -12.57 -5.52
CA VAL A 45 -2.80 -13.60 -5.23
C VAL A 45 -2.79 -14.71 -6.28
N GLY A 46 -3.24 -15.91 -5.90
CA GLY A 46 -3.33 -17.05 -6.79
C GLY A 46 -4.31 -16.87 -7.94
N ASN A 47 -5.45 -16.20 -7.71
CA ASN A 47 -6.45 -15.91 -8.74
C ASN A 47 -7.03 -14.49 -8.59
N ALA A 48 -6.44 -13.55 -9.33
CA ALA A 48 -6.82 -12.14 -9.25
C ALA A 48 -8.27 -11.85 -9.68
N THR A 49 -8.83 -12.62 -10.62
CA THR A 49 -10.23 -12.43 -11.06
C THR A 49 -11.21 -12.80 -9.96
N GLN A 50 -10.98 -13.93 -9.28
CA GLN A 50 -11.83 -14.35 -8.17
C GLN A 50 -11.70 -13.38 -6.97
N THR A 51 -10.47 -12.97 -6.64
CA THR A 51 -10.24 -12.01 -5.56
C THR A 51 -10.90 -10.67 -5.86
N ALA A 52 -10.77 -10.15 -7.08
CA ALA A 52 -11.43 -8.91 -7.47
C ALA A 52 -12.96 -9.00 -7.36
N ALA A 53 -13.56 -10.12 -7.78
CA ALA A 53 -15.00 -10.34 -7.62
C ALA A 53 -15.41 -10.40 -6.13
N PHE A 54 -14.63 -11.09 -5.29
CA PHE A 54 -14.89 -11.17 -3.86
C PHE A 54 -14.85 -9.79 -3.19
N TYR A 55 -13.83 -8.97 -3.45
CA TYR A 55 -13.70 -7.65 -2.82
C TYR A 55 -14.75 -6.66 -3.32
N GLN A 56 -15.16 -6.73 -4.59
CA GLN A 56 -16.30 -5.96 -5.09
C GLN A 56 -17.60 -6.33 -4.36
N LEU A 57 -17.88 -7.64 -4.19
CA LEU A 57 -19.11 -8.11 -3.57
C LEU A 57 -19.14 -7.95 -2.05
N ALA A 58 -18.05 -8.31 -1.37
CA ALA A 58 -17.99 -8.38 0.08
C ALA A 58 -17.74 -7.01 0.72
N LEU A 59 -16.93 -6.15 0.07
CA LEU A 59 -16.56 -4.84 0.59
C LEU A 59 -17.17 -3.67 -0.20
N GLY A 60 -17.96 -3.96 -1.24
CA GLY A 60 -18.60 -2.93 -2.05
C GLY A 60 -17.58 -2.04 -2.78
N MET A 61 -16.41 -2.57 -3.13
CA MET A 61 -15.42 -1.82 -3.90
C MET A 61 -15.81 -1.78 -5.39
N ASP A 62 -15.46 -0.71 -6.08
CA ASP A 62 -15.68 -0.55 -7.51
C ASP A 62 -14.41 -0.92 -8.30
N LEU A 63 -14.59 -1.53 -9.47
CA LEU A 63 -13.50 -1.79 -10.41
C LEU A 63 -13.09 -0.49 -11.12
N GLU A 64 -11.89 0.02 -10.80
CA GLU A 64 -11.34 1.26 -11.35
C GLU A 64 -10.50 1.00 -12.62
N ALA A 65 -9.71 -0.09 -12.64
CA ALA A 65 -8.87 -0.44 -13.79
C ALA A 65 -8.58 -1.94 -13.91
N TYR A 66 -8.25 -2.39 -15.13
CA TYR A 66 -7.84 -3.76 -15.44
C TYR A 66 -6.68 -3.80 -16.42
N ARG A 67 -5.70 -4.68 -16.14
CA ARG A 67 -4.62 -5.05 -17.05
C ARG A 67 -4.50 -6.56 -17.11
N GLY A 68 -4.47 -7.12 -18.31
CA GLY A 68 -4.31 -8.56 -18.50
C GLY A 68 -4.01 -8.94 -19.96
N PRO A 69 -4.10 -10.23 -20.30
CA PRO A 69 -3.72 -10.75 -21.62
C PRO A 69 -4.49 -10.09 -22.76
N GLU A 70 -5.74 -9.72 -22.51
CA GLU A 70 -6.64 -9.03 -23.43
C GLU A 70 -6.11 -7.61 -23.77
N ASN A 71 -5.28 -7.03 -22.89
CA ASN A 71 -4.67 -5.70 -23.02
C ASN A 71 -3.14 -5.78 -23.24
N GLY A 72 -2.63 -6.92 -23.70
CA GLY A 72 -1.20 -7.09 -24.04
C GLY A 72 -0.29 -7.56 -22.90
N CYS A 73 -0.81 -7.78 -21.70
CA CYS A 73 -0.06 -8.32 -20.56
C CYS A 73 -0.32 -9.82 -20.40
N ARG A 74 0.50 -10.66 -21.02
CA ARG A 74 0.22 -12.11 -21.12
C ARG A 74 0.58 -12.92 -19.88
N ASP A 75 1.45 -12.39 -19.04
CA ASP A 75 2.05 -13.05 -17.87
C ASP A 75 1.20 -12.93 -16.60
N SER A 76 0.32 -11.93 -16.52
CA SER A 76 -0.45 -11.64 -15.30
C SER A 76 -1.80 -10.97 -15.59
N LYS A 77 -2.69 -11.00 -14.59
CA LYS A 77 -3.89 -10.17 -14.51
C LYS A 77 -3.80 -9.30 -13.27
N SER A 78 -4.03 -8.00 -13.45
CA SER A 78 -4.07 -7.00 -12.39
C SER A 78 -5.40 -6.25 -12.42
N TYR A 79 -6.04 -6.16 -11.25
CA TYR A 79 -7.28 -5.42 -11.04
C TYR A 79 -7.05 -4.33 -10.01
N VAL A 80 -7.49 -3.11 -10.31
CA VAL A 80 -7.50 -2.00 -9.36
C VAL A 80 -8.92 -1.83 -8.86
N LEU A 81 -9.12 -2.02 -7.56
CA LEU A 81 -10.39 -1.78 -6.89
C LEU A 81 -10.30 -0.57 -5.99
N ARG A 82 -11.39 0.20 -5.91
CA ARG A 82 -11.44 1.41 -5.09
C ARG A 82 -12.71 1.46 -4.24
N SER A 83 -12.57 1.94 -3.00
CA SER A 83 -13.70 2.34 -2.16
C SER A 83 -13.30 3.57 -1.34
N GLY A 84 -13.91 4.72 -1.64
CA GLY A 84 -13.48 6.00 -1.09
C GLY A 84 -12.03 6.33 -1.46
N SER A 85 -11.18 6.49 -0.44
CA SER A 85 -9.73 6.72 -0.59
C SER A 85 -8.92 5.41 -0.64
N ALA A 86 -9.50 4.27 -0.28
CA ALA A 86 -8.78 3.00 -0.29
C ALA A 86 -8.70 2.44 -1.72
N ARG A 87 -7.49 2.08 -2.15
CA ARG A 87 -7.23 1.43 -3.44
C ARG A 87 -6.44 0.15 -3.24
N PHE A 88 -6.94 -0.95 -3.79
CA PHE A 88 -6.29 -2.26 -3.76
C PHE A 88 -5.96 -2.71 -5.18
N VAL A 89 -4.73 -3.20 -5.37
CA VAL A 89 -4.26 -3.76 -6.63
C VAL A 89 -4.04 -5.24 -6.46
N PHE A 90 -4.88 -6.07 -7.08
CA PHE A 90 -4.74 -7.53 -7.03
C PHE A 90 -4.07 -8.03 -8.29
N THR A 91 -2.87 -8.61 -8.15
CA THR A 91 -2.13 -9.19 -9.27
C THR A 91 -1.97 -10.69 -9.11
N GLY A 92 -2.29 -11.45 -10.15
CA GLY A 92 -2.16 -12.90 -10.20
C GLY A 92 -1.53 -13.37 -11.50
N GLY A 93 -0.71 -14.42 -11.43
CA GLY A 93 -0.05 -14.99 -12.60
C GLY A 93 -1.04 -15.70 -13.53
N VAL A 94 -0.83 -15.55 -14.84
CA VAL A 94 -1.64 -16.23 -15.87
C VAL A 94 -0.96 -17.51 -16.37
N THR A 95 0.36 -17.47 -16.49
CA THR A 95 1.16 -18.59 -16.97
C THR A 95 1.98 -19.20 -15.82
N PRO A 96 2.31 -20.51 -15.84
CA PRO A 96 3.05 -21.16 -14.75
C PRO A 96 4.45 -20.57 -14.48
N ASP A 97 5.05 -19.99 -15.51
CA ASP A 97 6.36 -19.33 -15.53
C ASP A 97 6.29 -17.83 -15.15
N SER A 98 5.10 -17.31 -14.84
CA SER A 98 4.93 -15.92 -14.40
C SER A 98 5.71 -15.65 -13.10
N PRO A 99 6.53 -14.59 -13.05
CA PRO A 99 7.33 -14.26 -11.86
C PRO A 99 6.46 -13.90 -10.65
N VAL A 100 5.21 -13.44 -10.89
CA VAL A 100 4.22 -13.21 -9.82
C VAL A 100 3.98 -14.48 -8.99
N LEU A 101 4.01 -15.64 -9.63
CA LEU A 101 3.78 -16.92 -8.96
C LEU A 101 4.95 -17.35 -8.06
N ASP A 102 6.15 -16.81 -8.25
CA ASP A 102 7.28 -17.10 -7.37
C ASP A 102 7.03 -16.57 -5.96
N HIS A 103 6.50 -15.34 -5.85
CA HIS A 103 6.10 -14.76 -4.58
C HIS A 103 4.95 -15.56 -3.96
N HIS A 104 3.88 -15.79 -4.73
CA HIS A 104 2.69 -16.51 -4.26
C HIS A 104 3.05 -17.92 -3.75
N ARG A 105 3.92 -18.66 -4.45
CA ARG A 105 4.35 -20.00 -4.01
C ARG A 105 5.10 -19.97 -2.68
N LYS A 106 5.84 -18.90 -2.39
CA LYS A 106 6.65 -18.77 -1.18
C LYS A 106 5.83 -18.26 0.02
N HIS A 107 4.84 -17.40 -0.21
CA HIS A 107 4.18 -16.64 0.85
C HIS A 107 2.65 -16.84 0.92
N GLY A 108 2.03 -17.39 -0.11
CA GLY A 108 0.58 -17.42 -0.29
C GLY A 108 0.01 -16.10 -0.82
N ASP A 109 -1.30 -15.92 -0.68
CA ASP A 109 -1.98 -14.66 -0.97
C ASP A 109 -1.59 -13.60 0.08
N GLY A 110 -1.11 -12.43 -0.36
CA GLY A 110 -0.65 -11.41 0.58
C GLY A 110 -0.30 -10.07 -0.03
N VAL A 111 -0.11 -9.09 0.86
CA VAL A 111 0.40 -7.75 0.51
C VAL A 111 1.88 -7.89 0.18
N VAL A 112 2.27 -7.35 -0.98
CA VAL A 112 3.67 -7.32 -1.44
C VAL A 112 4.26 -5.92 -1.44
N ASP A 113 3.41 -4.90 -1.49
CA ASP A 113 3.84 -3.51 -1.54
C ASP A 113 2.76 -2.56 -0.98
N LEU A 114 3.22 -1.44 -0.41
CA LEU A 114 2.41 -0.36 0.14
C LEU A 114 2.85 0.95 -0.55
N ALA A 115 2.14 1.30 -1.62
CA ALA A 115 2.45 2.48 -2.42
C ALA A 115 2.04 3.77 -1.68
N MET A 116 2.91 4.77 -1.75
CA MET A 116 2.71 6.08 -1.16
C MET A 116 2.61 7.12 -2.28
N GLU A 117 1.67 8.05 -2.14
CA GLU A 117 1.54 9.21 -3.01
C GLU A 117 2.52 10.28 -2.55
N VAL A 118 3.37 10.73 -3.47
CA VAL A 118 4.35 11.78 -3.26
C VAL A 118 4.20 12.83 -4.37
N PRO A 119 4.59 14.09 -4.14
CA PRO A 119 4.54 15.13 -5.17
C PRO A 119 5.40 14.84 -6.41
N ASP A 120 6.54 14.16 -6.20
CA ASP A 120 7.50 13.78 -7.25
C ASP A 120 8.14 12.43 -6.89
N VAL A 121 8.29 11.54 -7.88
CA VAL A 121 8.84 10.18 -7.72
C VAL A 121 10.24 10.03 -8.34
N ASP A 122 10.73 11.05 -9.06
CA ASP A 122 12.02 11.04 -9.76
C ASP A 122 13.23 11.34 -8.85
#